data_AF-A0A7K6ZBH5-F1
#
_entry.id   AF-A0A7K6ZBH5-F1
#
_cell.length_a   1.000
_cell.length_b   1.000
_cell.length_c   1.000
_cell.angle_alpha   90.00
_cell.angle_beta   90.00
_cell.angle_gamma   90.00
#
_symmetry.space_group_name_H-M   'P 1'
#
loop_
_entity.id
_entity.type
_entity.pdbx_description
1 polymer ?
#
loop_
_entity_poly.entity_id
_entity_poly.type
_entity_poly.pdbx_seq_one_letter_code
_entity_poly.pdbx_strand_id
1 'polypeptide(L)'
;ETCSPAEFSCGNGECRALESVCDGWHDCPDGTDELNCTGVSYPAFGSVCEPVEVEMCLGLGYNDTSFPNIWLAIPNQEGAAEVLQDYQTLMELACYQHLRLLICSLFVPKCTLDGGVLQPCRAVCLAAELRCQQSLGLLGILWPINCNILPDSNDPVECFQP
;
A
#
# COMPACT_ATOMS: atom_id res chain seq x y z
N GLU A 1 -7.76 -29.82 15.93
CA GLU A 1 -8.30 -29.54 14.59
C GLU A 1 -7.11 -29.33 13.68
N THR A 2 -6.94 -30.19 12.69
CA THR A 2 -5.89 -30.04 11.67
C THR A 2 -6.53 -29.32 10.50
N CYS A 3 -5.90 -28.27 9.97
CA CYS A 3 -6.40 -27.56 8.80
C CYS A 3 -6.70 -28.53 7.65
N SER A 4 -7.64 -28.16 6.79
CA SER A 4 -8.00 -28.95 5.61
C SER A 4 -6.80 -29.09 4.67
N PRO A 5 -6.78 -30.10 3.79
CA PRO A 5 -5.70 -30.25 2.81
C PRO A 5 -5.55 -29.07 1.83
N ALA A 6 -6.55 -28.19 1.76
CA ALA A 6 -6.57 -26.97 0.96
C ALA A 6 -6.19 -25.72 1.77
N GLU A 7 -5.75 -25.87 3.02
CA GLU A 7 -5.51 -24.78 3.96
C GLU A 7 -4.08 -24.85 4.55
N PHE A 8 -3.48 -23.69 4.76
CA PHE A 8 -2.22 -23.48 5.46
C PHE A 8 -2.47 -23.13 6.93
N SER A 9 -1.64 -23.67 7.82
CA SER A 9 -1.73 -23.39 9.26
C SER A 9 -0.77 -22.26 9.63
N CYS A 10 -1.31 -21.12 10.04
CA CYS A 10 -0.54 -20.04 10.64
C CYS A 10 0.12 -20.47 11.96
N GLY A 11 1.14 -19.75 12.42
CA GLY A 11 1.85 -20.06 13.66
C GLY A 11 1.00 -19.96 14.93
N ASN A 12 -0.10 -19.21 14.88
CA ASN A 12 -1.12 -19.14 15.95
C ASN A 12 -2.19 -20.26 15.88
N GLY A 13 -2.14 -21.14 14.87
CA GLY A 13 -3.09 -22.24 14.67
C GLY A 13 -4.35 -21.88 13.89
N GLU A 14 -4.45 -20.66 13.33
CA GLU A 14 -5.48 -20.35 12.33
C GLU A 14 -5.19 -21.04 11.00
N CYS A 15 -6.27 -21.36 10.27
CA CYS A 15 -6.19 -21.93 8.94
C CYS A 15 -6.51 -20.85 7.90
N ARG A 16 -5.59 -20.63 6.95
CA ARG A 16 -5.76 -19.77 5.78
C ARG A 16 -5.79 -20.62 4.52
N ALA A 17 -6.27 -20.09 3.41
CA ALA A 17 -6.26 -20.84 2.16
C ALA A 17 -4.80 -21.10 1.71
N LEU A 18 -4.52 -22.24 1.10
CA LEU A 18 -3.17 -22.50 0.56
C LEU A 18 -2.77 -21.50 -0.53
N GLU A 19 -3.75 -20.89 -1.21
CA GLU A 19 -3.54 -19.79 -2.17
C GLU A 19 -3.12 -18.46 -1.54
N SER A 20 -3.31 -18.31 -0.22
CA SER A 20 -2.86 -17.16 0.59
C SER A 20 -1.43 -17.31 1.11
N VAL A 21 -0.68 -18.31 0.65
CA VAL A 21 0.71 -18.53 1.09
C VAL A 21 1.64 -17.97 0.03
N CYS A 22 2.56 -17.10 0.45
CA CYS A 22 3.51 -16.44 -0.44
C CYS A 22 2.80 -15.68 -1.57
N ASP A 23 1.70 -15.00 -1.26
CA ASP A 23 0.91 -14.23 -2.22
C ASP A 23 1.16 -12.71 -2.09
N GLY A 24 2.05 -12.32 -1.18
CA GLY A 24 2.43 -10.95 -0.90
C GLY A 24 1.54 -10.24 0.12
N TRP A 25 0.57 -10.93 0.73
CA TRP A 25 -0.31 -10.41 1.76
C TRP A 25 -0.08 -11.12 3.09
N HIS A 26 -0.13 -10.40 4.20
CA HIS A 26 -0.13 -11.03 5.53
C HIS A 26 -1.56 -11.46 5.88
N ASP A 27 -2.02 -12.57 5.30
CA ASP A 27 -3.30 -13.20 5.63
C ASP A 27 -3.25 -13.90 6.99
N CYS A 28 -2.07 -14.38 7.41
CA CYS A 28 -1.86 -14.81 8.78
C CYS A 28 -1.66 -13.60 9.71
N PRO A 29 -2.27 -13.61 10.92
CA PRO A 29 -2.08 -12.52 11.90
C PRO A 29 -0.63 -12.34 12.36
N ASP A 30 0.18 -13.39 12.24
CA ASP A 30 1.61 -13.42 12.53
C ASP A 30 2.50 -13.31 11.27
N GLY A 31 1.89 -13.18 10.08
CA GLY A 31 2.59 -13.07 8.79
C GLY A 31 3.37 -14.33 8.39
N THR A 32 3.05 -15.48 8.99
CA THR A 32 3.81 -16.73 8.76
C THR A 32 3.59 -17.36 7.39
N ASP A 33 2.50 -17.01 6.74
CA ASP A 33 2.18 -17.30 5.34
C ASP A 33 3.18 -16.69 4.34
N GLU A 34 3.85 -15.60 4.71
CA GLU A 34 4.82 -14.91 3.85
C GLU A 34 6.29 -15.22 4.22
N LEU A 35 6.53 -16.20 5.10
CA LEU A 35 7.88 -16.59 5.50
C LEU A 35 8.43 -17.73 4.65
N ASN A 36 9.73 -17.67 4.35
CA ASN A 36 10.47 -18.75 3.67
C ASN A 36 9.98 -19.06 2.23
N CYS A 37 9.47 -18.05 1.54
CA CYS A 37 9.13 -18.11 0.13
C CYS A 37 10.42 -18.12 -0.72
N THR A 38 10.56 -19.08 -1.63
CA THR A 38 11.67 -19.11 -2.62
C THR A 38 11.40 -18.24 -3.85
N GLY A 39 10.24 -17.58 -3.84
CA GLY A 39 9.66 -16.63 -4.77
C GLY A 39 8.20 -16.42 -4.35
N VAL A 40 7.69 -15.20 -4.38
CA VAL A 40 6.27 -14.92 -4.13
C VAL A 40 5.51 -15.51 -5.32
N SER A 41 4.80 -16.62 -5.10
CA SER A 41 3.85 -17.12 -6.07
C SER A 41 2.59 -16.28 -5.92
N TYR A 42 2.68 -15.02 -6.33
CA TYR A 42 1.50 -14.28 -6.70
C TYR A 42 0.69 -15.24 -7.58
N PRO A 43 -0.59 -15.54 -7.28
CA PRO A 43 -1.45 -16.01 -8.34
C PRO A 43 -1.21 -15.07 -9.51
N ALA A 44 -1.06 -15.60 -10.72
CA ALA A 44 -0.66 -14.86 -11.92
C ALA A 44 -1.70 -13.81 -12.36
N PHE A 45 -2.22 -13.00 -11.45
CA PHE A 45 -2.65 -11.64 -11.69
C PHE A 45 -1.38 -10.82 -11.92
N GLY A 46 -0.84 -10.91 -13.14
CA GLY A 46 0.01 -9.85 -13.65
C GLY A 46 -0.78 -8.57 -13.56
N SER A 47 -0.59 -7.81 -12.50
CA SER A 47 -1.14 -6.48 -12.34
C SER A 47 -0.28 -5.58 -13.22
N VAL A 48 -0.62 -5.65 -14.51
CA VAL A 48 0.04 -4.93 -15.59
C VAL A 48 -0.04 -3.44 -15.27
N CYS A 49 1.06 -2.74 -15.52
CA CYS A 49 1.08 -1.30 -15.40
C CYS A 49 0.05 -0.67 -16.35
N GLU A 50 -0.75 0.25 -15.82
CA GLU A 50 -1.66 1.08 -16.58
C GLU A 50 -1.35 2.56 -16.34
N PRO A 51 -1.61 3.46 -17.31
CA PRO A 51 -1.40 4.89 -17.11
C PRO A 51 -2.26 5.43 -15.96
N VAL A 52 -1.71 6.38 -15.20
CA VAL A 52 -2.47 7.11 -14.18
C VAL A 52 -3.48 8.03 -14.86
N GLU A 53 -4.76 7.86 -14.54
CA GLU A 53 -5.89 8.66 -15.01
C GLU A 53 -6.50 9.52 -13.89
N VAL A 54 -6.18 9.23 -12.63
CA VAL A 54 -6.68 9.98 -11.47
C VAL A 54 -6.08 11.39 -11.44
N GLU A 55 -6.90 12.39 -11.80
CA GLU A 55 -6.46 13.78 -12.02
C GLU A 55 -5.62 14.38 -10.88
N MET A 56 -6.04 14.17 -9.63
CA MET A 56 -5.34 14.72 -8.46
C MET A 56 -3.97 14.08 -8.21
N CYS A 57 -3.70 12.92 -8.83
CA CYS A 57 -2.45 12.18 -8.73
C CYS A 57 -1.53 12.34 -9.95
N LEU A 58 -1.91 13.16 -10.93
CA LEU A 58 -1.05 13.48 -12.06
C LEU A 58 0.12 14.40 -11.68
N GLY A 59 1.24 14.24 -12.39
CA GLY A 59 2.43 15.11 -12.26
C GLY A 59 3.23 14.88 -10.98
N LEU A 60 3.17 13.69 -10.40
CA LEU A 60 3.81 13.33 -9.12
C LEU A 60 5.14 12.57 -9.26
N GLY A 61 5.69 12.49 -10.48
CA GLY A 61 6.96 11.80 -10.75
C GLY A 61 6.83 10.30 -11.03
N TYR A 62 5.61 9.83 -11.30
CA TYR A 62 5.32 8.52 -11.90
C TYR A 62 4.11 8.67 -12.82
N ASN A 63 4.06 7.84 -13.86
CA ASN A 63 3.00 7.88 -14.87
C ASN A 63 2.18 6.59 -14.93
N ASP A 64 2.67 5.52 -14.31
CA ASP A 64 2.08 4.19 -14.39
C ASP A 64 1.74 3.67 -12.99
N THR A 65 0.57 3.09 -12.86
CA THR A 65 0.01 2.48 -11.64
C THR A 65 -0.29 1.02 -11.88
N SER A 66 -0.50 0.28 -10.79
CA SER A 66 -0.92 -1.12 -10.81
C SER A 66 -1.96 -1.35 -9.73
N PHE A 67 -2.91 -2.24 -9.99
CA PHE A 67 -4.02 -2.55 -9.07
C PHE A 67 -4.20 -4.06 -8.89
N PRO A 68 -4.75 -4.53 -7.76
CA PRO A 68 -5.38 -3.75 -6.69
C PRO A 68 -4.38 -2.99 -5.80
N ASN A 69 -4.83 -1.94 -5.11
CA ASN A 69 -3.98 -1.27 -4.12
C ASN A 69 -3.85 -2.11 -2.84
N ILE A 70 -2.75 -1.92 -2.10
CA ILE A 70 -2.45 -2.72 -0.90
C ILE A 70 -3.25 -2.24 0.33
N TRP A 71 -3.63 -0.96 0.37
CA TRP A 71 -4.23 -0.38 1.57
C TRP A 71 -5.67 -0.84 1.83
N LEU A 72 -6.49 -0.94 0.80
CA LEU A 72 -7.93 -1.22 0.91
C LEU A 72 -8.42 -2.26 -0.10
N ALA A 73 -7.50 -2.95 -0.79
CA ALA A 73 -7.83 -3.86 -1.88
C ALA A 73 -8.75 -3.22 -2.94
N ILE A 74 -8.57 -1.92 -3.19
CA ILE A 74 -9.35 -1.23 -4.24
C ILE A 74 -8.96 -1.83 -5.58
N PRO A 75 -9.93 -2.25 -6.43
CA PRO A 75 -9.62 -3.02 -7.63
C PRO A 75 -9.16 -2.18 -8.82
N ASN A 76 -9.38 -0.87 -8.82
CA ASN A 76 -9.12 0.00 -9.98
C ASN A 76 -9.00 1.50 -9.60
N GLN A 77 -8.63 2.32 -10.58
CA GLN A 77 -8.47 3.76 -10.43
C GLN A 77 -9.77 4.51 -10.13
N GLU A 78 -10.92 4.04 -10.63
CA GLU A 78 -12.23 4.67 -10.36
C GLU A 78 -12.55 4.63 -8.86
N GLY A 79 -12.46 3.45 -8.24
CA GLY A 79 -12.65 3.31 -6.80
C GLY A 79 -11.61 4.09 -5.98
N ALA A 80 -10.38 4.19 -6.47
CA ALA A 80 -9.35 5.00 -5.80
C ALA A 80 -9.68 6.49 -5.86
N ALA A 81 -10.17 6.98 -7.01
CA ALA A 81 -10.58 8.37 -7.20
C ALA A 81 -11.77 8.77 -6.31
N GLU A 82 -12.72 7.85 -6.09
CA GLU A 82 -13.83 8.05 -5.16
C GLU A 82 -13.34 8.24 -3.72
N VAL A 83 -12.52 7.31 -3.23
CA VAL A 83 -11.98 7.39 -1.85
C VAL A 83 -11.10 8.62 -1.66
N LEU A 84 -10.31 8.98 -2.68
CA LEU A 84 -9.42 10.14 -2.62
C LEU A 84 -10.16 11.48 -2.49
N GLN A 85 -11.47 11.56 -2.77
CA GLN A 85 -12.27 12.77 -2.51
C GLN A 85 -12.22 13.15 -1.02
N ASP A 86 -12.25 12.17 -0.12
CA ASP A 86 -12.21 12.40 1.34
C ASP A 86 -10.84 12.89 1.83
N TYR A 87 -9.79 12.70 1.01
CA TYR A 87 -8.41 13.06 1.35
C TYR A 87 -7.96 14.40 0.75
N GLN A 88 -8.81 15.10 -0.02
CA GLN A 88 -8.44 16.37 -0.69
C GLN A 88 -7.91 17.41 0.30
N THR A 89 -8.63 17.68 1.38
CA THR A 89 -8.22 18.64 2.43
C THR A 89 -6.87 18.29 3.03
N LEU A 90 -6.59 16.99 3.23
CA LEU A 90 -5.31 16.55 3.75
C LEU A 90 -4.20 16.84 2.74
N MET A 91 -4.39 16.50 1.47
CA MET A 91 -3.39 16.69 0.42
C MET A 91 -3.07 18.15 0.11
N GLU A 92 -3.97 19.07 0.43
CA GLU A 92 -3.74 20.52 0.29
C GLU A 92 -2.91 21.13 1.43
N LEU A 93 -2.65 20.38 2.51
CA LEU A 93 -1.80 20.88 3.59
C LEU A 93 -0.35 21.04 3.13
N ALA A 94 0.16 22.26 3.18
CA ALA A 94 1.56 22.59 2.89
C ALA A 94 2.54 22.19 4.03
N CYS A 95 2.19 21.20 4.85
CA CYS A 95 3.00 20.74 5.98
C CYS A 95 4.16 19.80 5.57
N TYR A 96 3.99 19.07 4.46
CA TYR A 96 5.02 18.20 3.92
C TYR A 96 5.00 18.23 2.40
N GLN A 97 6.14 18.53 1.79
CA GLN A 97 6.24 18.73 0.34
C GLN A 97 5.85 17.50 -0.50
N HIS A 98 5.93 16.30 0.09
CA HIS A 98 5.56 15.05 -0.57
C HIS A 98 4.22 14.49 -0.07
N LEU A 99 3.39 15.27 0.63
CA LEU A 99 2.13 14.78 1.18
C LEU A 99 1.18 14.28 0.10
N ARG A 100 0.97 15.05 -0.97
CA ARG A 100 0.16 14.64 -2.13
C ARG A 100 0.70 13.37 -2.79
N LEU A 101 2.02 13.27 -2.92
CA LEU A 101 2.68 12.07 -3.45
C LEU A 101 2.48 10.86 -2.54
N LEU A 102 2.63 11.02 -1.23
CA LEU A 102 2.41 9.96 -0.24
C LEU A 102 0.97 9.43 -0.33
N ILE A 103 -0.03 10.30 -0.23
CA ILE A 103 -1.45 9.90 -0.26
C ILE A 103 -1.77 9.23 -1.60
N CYS A 104 -1.42 9.85 -2.73
CA CYS A 104 -1.64 9.25 -4.04
C CYS A 104 -0.96 7.88 -4.17
N SER A 105 0.25 7.70 -3.65
CA SER A 105 0.94 6.41 -3.74
C SER A 105 0.36 5.29 -2.88
N LEU A 106 -0.51 5.61 -1.90
CA LEU A 106 -1.24 4.61 -1.11
C LEU A 106 -2.49 4.12 -1.87
N PHE A 107 -3.17 5.03 -2.58
CA PHE A 107 -4.44 4.74 -3.25
C PHE A 107 -4.28 4.39 -4.73
N VAL A 108 -3.35 5.04 -5.42
CA VAL A 108 -2.97 4.90 -6.84
C VAL A 108 -1.46 4.62 -6.87
N PRO A 109 -1.05 3.41 -6.46
CA PRO A 109 0.35 3.12 -6.18
C PRO A 109 1.20 3.15 -7.44
N LYS A 110 2.50 3.35 -7.28
CA LYS A 110 3.43 3.30 -8.41
C LYS A 110 3.49 1.88 -8.96
N CYS A 111 3.57 1.73 -10.28
CA CYS A 111 3.91 0.43 -10.87
C CYS A 111 5.41 0.14 -10.73
N THR A 112 5.78 -1.11 -10.47
CA THR A 112 7.17 -1.57 -10.57
C THR A 112 7.58 -1.82 -12.04
N LEU A 113 8.87 -2.04 -12.30
CA LEU A 113 9.35 -2.36 -13.65
C LEU A 113 8.87 -3.73 -14.16
N ASP A 114 8.67 -4.67 -13.25
CA ASP A 114 8.25 -6.04 -13.56
C ASP A 114 6.72 -6.23 -13.48
N GLY A 115 5.98 -5.14 -13.24
CA GLY A 115 4.56 -5.19 -12.92
C GLY A 115 4.31 -5.44 -11.44
N GLY A 116 3.17 -4.96 -10.95
CA GLY A 116 2.87 -4.91 -9.52
C GLY A 116 3.08 -3.55 -8.89
N VAL A 117 2.91 -3.51 -7.58
CA VAL A 117 2.69 -2.29 -6.80
C VAL A 117 3.93 -1.95 -5.99
N LEU A 118 4.41 -0.70 -6.13
CA LEU A 118 5.49 -0.13 -5.33
C LEU A 118 4.92 0.92 -4.35
N GLN A 119 4.85 0.55 -3.08
CA GLN A 119 4.36 1.38 -1.98
C GLN A 119 5.43 2.36 -1.47
N PRO A 120 5.04 3.43 -0.75
CA PRO A 120 5.99 4.30 -0.06
C PRO A 120 6.64 3.55 1.12
N CYS A 121 7.91 3.86 1.39
CA CYS A 121 8.57 3.33 2.58
C CYS A 121 7.93 3.90 3.86
N ARG A 122 7.93 3.11 4.94
CA ARG A 122 7.41 3.51 6.26
C ARG A 122 7.95 4.85 6.75
N ALA A 123 9.23 5.11 6.52
CA ALA A 123 9.88 6.36 6.87
C ALA A 123 9.23 7.60 6.23
N VAL A 124 8.71 7.49 5.00
CA VAL A 124 8.02 8.58 4.29
C VAL A 124 6.69 8.92 4.98
N CYS A 125 5.93 7.90 5.36
CA CYS A 125 4.67 8.05 6.08
C CYS A 125 4.88 8.68 7.47
N LEU A 126 5.83 8.16 8.25
CA LEU A 126 6.15 8.69 9.58
C LEU A 126 6.64 10.15 9.51
N ALA A 127 7.42 10.49 8.48
CA ALA A 127 7.85 11.87 8.26
C ALA A 127 6.66 12.81 7.97
N ALA A 128 5.68 12.35 7.19
CA ALA A 128 4.47 13.12 6.90
C ALA A 128 3.61 13.31 8.16
N GLU A 129 3.38 12.24 8.94
CA GLU A 129 2.64 12.28 10.20
C GLU A 129 3.23 13.33 11.15
N LEU A 130 4.55 13.26 11.38
CA LEU A 130 5.26 14.19 12.25
C LEU A 130 5.15 15.64 11.78
N ARG A 131 5.36 15.88 10.48
CA ARG A 131 5.37 17.25 9.91
C ARG A 131 3.99 17.87 9.83
N CYS A 132 2.95 17.05 9.67
CA CYS A 132 1.57 17.51 9.53
C CYS A 132 0.81 17.56 10.86
N GLN A 133 1.38 17.04 11.95
CA GLN A 133 0.76 16.99 13.28
C GLN A 133 0.19 18.35 13.73
N GLN A 134 0.95 19.45 13.57
CA GLN A 134 0.49 20.77 13.99
C GLN A 134 -0.69 21.27 13.14
N SER A 135 -0.57 21.17 11.81
CA SER A 135 -1.63 21.60 10.88
C SER A 135 -2.93 20.81 11.10
N LEU A 136 -2.82 19.51 11.31
CA LEU A 136 -3.96 18.64 11.61
C LEU A 136 -4.59 18.94 12.96
N GLY A 137 -3.76 19.21 13.98
CA GLY A 137 -4.22 19.62 15.31
C GLY A 137 -5.05 20.91 15.27
N LEU A 138 -4.71 21.88 14.41
CA LEU A 138 -5.49 23.10 14.22
C LEU A 138 -6.87 22.85 13.58
N LEU A 139 -6.99 21.80 12.77
CA LEU A 139 -8.23 21.39 12.12
C LEU A 139 -9.03 20.38 12.95
N GLY A 140 -8.50 19.90 14.08
CA GLY A 140 -9.10 18.84 14.88
C GLY A 140 -9.14 17.49 14.16
N ILE A 141 -8.25 17.27 13.19
CA ILE A 141 -8.17 16.05 12.39
C ILE A 141 -7.08 15.14 12.96
N LEU A 142 -7.35 13.84 13.05
CA LEU A 142 -6.36 12.83 13.39
C LEU A 142 -5.67 12.32 12.12
N TRP A 143 -4.40 11.92 12.24
CA TRP A 143 -3.67 11.30 11.13
C TRP A 143 -4.36 9.98 10.72
N PRO A 144 -4.82 9.82 9.46
CA PRO A 144 -5.64 8.67 9.06
C PRO A 144 -4.84 7.45 8.59
N ILE A 145 -3.50 7.55 8.48
CA ILE A 145 -2.67 6.52 7.85
C ILE A 145 -1.91 5.72 8.92
N ASN A 146 -2.20 4.43 9.05
CA ASN A 146 -1.39 3.48 9.82
C ASN A 146 -0.05 3.14 9.13
N CYS A 147 1.02 3.89 9.42
CA CYS A 147 2.31 3.68 8.77
C CYS A 147 2.93 2.27 8.98
N ASN A 148 2.45 1.47 9.94
CA ASN A 148 3.03 0.15 10.24
C ASN A 148 2.77 -0.92 9.16
N ILE A 149 1.82 -0.71 8.26
CA ILE A 149 1.58 -1.62 7.14
C ILE A 149 2.58 -1.41 5.99
N LEU A 150 3.35 -0.31 6.01
CA LEU A 150 4.32 0.00 4.96
C LEU A 150 5.66 -0.69 5.21
N PRO A 151 6.43 -1.02 4.16
CA PRO A 151 7.74 -1.64 4.29
C PRO A 151 8.71 -0.77 5.11
N ASP A 152 9.35 -1.37 6.10
CA ASP A 152 10.44 -0.75 6.86
C ASP A 152 11.79 -1.06 6.19
N SER A 153 12.04 -0.38 5.07
CA SER A 153 13.20 -0.62 4.23
C SER A 153 13.75 0.67 3.64
N ASN A 154 15.02 0.59 3.23
CA ASN A 154 15.70 1.60 2.42
C ASN A 154 16.03 1.06 1.01
N ASP A 155 15.60 -0.17 0.68
CA ASP A 155 15.79 -0.74 -0.64
C ASP A 155 14.77 -0.12 -1.63
N PRO A 156 15.22 0.54 -2.72
CA PRO A 156 14.34 1.18 -3.70
C PRO A 156 13.48 0.18 -4.50
N VAL A 157 13.79 -1.12 -4.44
CA VAL A 157 12.99 -2.18 -5.07
C VAL A 157 11.79 -2.56 -4.20
N GLU A 158 11.94 -2.50 -2.87
CA GLU A 158 10.87 -2.88 -1.93
C GLU A 158 9.87 -1.75 -1.69
N CYS A 159 10.34 -0.51 -1.67
CA CYS A 159 9.50 0.67 -1.48
C CYS A 159 10.19 1.91 -2.01
N PHE A 160 9.42 2.96 -2.31
CA PHE A 160 10.02 4.22 -2.79
C PHE A 160 10.17 5.26 -1.67
N GLN A 161 11.21 6.09 -1.82
CA GLN A 161 11.42 7.31 -1.07
C GLN A 161 11.47 8.49 -2.07
N PRO A 162 10.73 9.59 -1.84
CA PRO A 162 10.63 10.73 -2.76
C PRO A 162 11.74 11.78 -2.63
#